data_AF-A0A819IHL1-F1
#
_entry.id   AF-A0A819IHL1-F1
#
_cell.length_a   1.000
_cell.length_b   1.000
_cell.length_c   1.000
_cell.angle_alpha   90.00
_cell.angle_beta   90.00
_cell.angle_gamma   90.00
#
_symmetry.space_group_name_H-M   'P 1'
#
loop_
_entity.id
_entity.type
_entity.pdbx_description
1 polymer ?
#
loop_
_entity_poly.entity_id
_entity_poly.type
_entity_poly.pdbx_seq_one_letter_code
_entity_poly.pdbx_strand_id
1 'polypeptide(L)'
;MASTSSKRCALSIEQKLEILETLKSKKPDDVANDFNIGYSTVKKIRQNEEEIRKIALNNGNVSGGAAADQAGAENWINNVLPVVIGDYDLNDVFNADETGLYYKAAPSSTLAVAGSHPTGGKTPKDRVTVIFCAILREPKRRNA
;
A
#
# COMPACT_ATOMS: atom_id res chain seq x y z
N MET A 1 -23.04 4.40 32.36
CA MET A 1 -23.31 4.45 30.91
C MET A 1 -22.06 3.93 30.21
N ALA A 2 -22.14 2.73 29.61
CA ALA A 2 -20.97 2.09 29.01
C ALA A 2 -20.56 2.83 27.73
N SER A 3 -19.34 3.35 27.72
CA SER A 3 -18.70 3.91 26.52
C SER A 3 -18.47 2.78 25.53
N THR A 4 -19.29 2.71 24.48
CA THR A 4 -19.08 1.80 23.36
C THR A 4 -17.89 2.33 22.54
N SER A 5 -16.69 1.85 22.87
CA SER A 5 -15.50 2.06 22.06
C SER A 5 -15.76 1.52 20.65
N SER A 6 -15.96 2.44 19.70
CA SER A 6 -16.10 2.09 18.28
C SER A 6 -14.75 1.58 17.79
N LYS A 7 -14.60 0.25 17.73
CA LYS A 7 -13.44 -0.38 17.10
C LYS A 7 -13.41 0.12 15.66
N ARG A 8 -12.31 0.77 15.25
CA ARG A 8 -12.14 1.23 13.86
C ARG A 8 -12.27 0.02 12.93
N CYS A 9 -13.35 -0.03 12.17
CA CYS A 9 -13.55 -1.03 11.12
C CYS A 9 -12.89 -0.51 9.84
N ALA A 10 -11.84 -1.19 9.37
CA ALA A 10 -11.23 -0.88 8.09
C ALA A 10 -12.08 -1.51 6.98
N LEU A 11 -12.72 -0.67 6.16
CA LEU A 11 -13.52 -1.10 5.01
C LEU A 11 -12.66 -1.16 3.75
N SER A 12 -12.73 -2.26 3.01
CA SER A 12 -12.08 -2.43 1.71
C SER A 12 -12.72 -1.52 0.64
N ILE A 13 -12.07 -1.40 -0.52
CA ILE A 13 -12.60 -0.57 -1.62
C ILE A 13 -13.87 -1.22 -2.19
N GLU A 14 -13.88 -2.55 -2.30
CA GLU A 14 -15.02 -3.34 -2.75
C GLU A 14 -16.21 -3.16 -1.81
N GLN A 15 -15.98 -3.22 -0.49
CA GLN A 15 -17.02 -3.01 0.51
C GLN A 15 -17.60 -1.59 0.45
N LYS A 16 -16.77 -0.57 0.20
CA LYS A 16 -17.24 0.81 0.03
C LYS A 16 -18.08 0.97 -1.24
N LEU A 17 -17.77 0.27 -2.33
CA LEU A 17 -18.57 0.26 -3.54
C LEU A 17 -19.92 -0.44 -3.33
N GLU A 18 -19.93 -1.56 -2.62
CA GLU A 18 -21.16 -2.28 -2.25
C GLU A 18 -22.10 -1.40 -1.40
N ILE A 19 -21.54 -0.65 -0.44
CA ILE A 19 -22.28 0.34 0.34
C ILE A 19 -22.88 1.44 -0.56
N LEU A 20 -22.14 1.93 -1.56
CA LEU A 20 -22.65 2.96 -2.48
C LEU A 20 -23.78 2.43 -3.38
N GLU A 21 -23.70 1.18 -3.83
CA GLU A 21 -24.77 0.58 -4.63
C GLU A 21 -26.03 0.27 -3.79
N THR A 22 -25.87 -0.21 -2.56
CA THR A 22 -27.01 -0.45 -1.66
C THR A 22 -27.71 0.83 -1.23
N LEU A 23 -26.98 1.96 -1.11
CA LEU A 23 -27.53 3.28 -0.83
C LEU A 23 -28.46 3.84 -1.94
N LYS A 24 -28.37 3.33 -3.18
CA LYS A 24 -29.32 3.72 -4.24
C LYS A 24 -30.73 3.17 -4.00
N SER A 25 -30.84 2.06 -3.25
CA SER A 25 -32.09 1.32 -3.05
C SER A 25 -32.62 1.39 -1.61
N LYS A 26 -31.73 1.47 -0.61
CA LYS A 26 -32.07 1.49 0.82
C LYS A 26 -31.75 2.82 1.48
N LYS A 27 -32.35 3.07 2.65
CA LYS A 27 -32.03 4.24 3.46
C LYS A 27 -30.66 4.07 4.15
N PRO A 28 -29.95 5.16 4.44
CA PRO A 28 -28.62 5.08 5.05
C PRO A 28 -28.59 4.41 6.44
N ASP A 29 -29.70 4.47 7.18
CA ASP A 29 -29.83 3.82 8.50
C ASP A 29 -29.90 2.29 8.38
N ASP A 30 -30.61 1.78 7.37
CA ASP A 30 -30.70 0.34 7.10
C ASP A 30 -29.34 -0.20 6.64
N VAL A 31 -28.65 0.54 5.76
CA VAL A 31 -27.29 0.21 5.29
C VAL A 31 -26.28 0.23 6.43
N ALA A 32 -26.38 1.17 7.37
CA ALA A 32 -25.52 1.21 8.54
C ALA A 32 -25.65 -0.07 9.40
N ASN A 33 -26.87 -0.56 9.58
CA ASN A 33 -27.15 -1.79 10.31
C ASN A 33 -26.66 -3.04 9.55
N ASP A 34 -26.93 -3.12 8.24
CA ASP A 34 -26.54 -4.25 7.38
C ASP A 34 -25.02 -4.49 7.39
N PHE A 35 -24.24 -3.40 7.36
CA PHE A 35 -22.77 -3.46 7.35
C PHE A 35 -22.14 -3.33 8.75
N ASN A 36 -22.95 -3.24 9.81
CA ASN A 36 -22.51 -3.03 11.20
C ASN A 36 -21.52 -1.84 11.33
N ILE A 37 -21.83 -0.73 10.67
CA ILE A 37 -21.04 0.50 10.66
C ILE A 37 -21.84 1.68 11.20
N GLY A 38 -21.15 2.67 11.77
CA GLY A 38 -21.82 3.91 12.19
C GLY A 38 -22.37 4.69 11.00
N TYR A 39 -23.56 5.28 11.18
CA TYR A 39 -24.19 6.18 10.20
C TYR A 39 -23.24 7.28 9.67
N SER A 40 -22.38 7.81 10.55
CA SER A 40 -21.38 8.81 10.20
C SER A 40 -20.35 8.30 9.17
N THR A 41 -20.05 7.00 9.19
CA THR A 41 -19.17 6.33 8.21
C THR A 41 -19.87 6.19 6.86
N VAL A 42 -21.14 5.77 6.85
CA VAL A 42 -21.97 5.71 5.63
C VAL A 42 -22.06 7.08 4.95
N LYS A 43 -22.30 8.12 5.74
CA LYS A 43 -22.35 9.51 5.24
C LYS A 43 -21.01 9.95 4.62
N LYS A 44 -19.88 9.62 5.25
CA LYS A 44 -18.53 9.94 4.73
C LYS A 44 -18.24 9.19 3.43
N ILE A 45 -18.64 7.93 3.33
CA ILE A 45 -18.48 7.13 2.10
C ILE A 45 -19.24 7.77 0.95
N ARG A 46 -20.49 8.19 1.19
CA ARG A 46 -21.31 8.89 0.19
C ARG A 46 -20.70 10.22 -0.26
N GLN A 47 -20.11 10.98 0.66
CA GLN A 47 -19.46 12.26 0.34
C GLN A 47 -18.18 12.09 -0.50
N ASN A 48 -17.52 10.94 -0.40
CA ASN A 48 -16.27 10.64 -1.11
C ASN A 48 -16.49 9.67 -2.29
N GLU A 49 -17.71 9.54 -2.81
CA GLU A 49 -18.09 8.55 -3.83
C GLU A 49 -17.19 8.61 -5.08
N GLU A 50 -17.02 9.80 -5.66
CA GLU A 50 -16.21 10.01 -6.88
C GLU A 50 -14.76 9.53 -6.70
N GLU A 51 -14.15 9.88 -5.57
CA GLU A 51 -12.78 9.46 -5.24
C GLU A 51 -12.69 7.95 -5.02
N ILE A 52 -13.67 7.35 -4.36
CA ILE A 52 -13.72 5.89 -4.16
C ILE A 52 -13.84 5.16 -5.50
N ARG A 53 -14.69 5.65 -6.41
CA ARG A 53 -14.84 5.07 -7.77
C ARG A 53 -13.56 5.23 -8.59
N LYS A 54 -12.91 6.40 -8.53
CA LYS A 54 -11.64 6.66 -9.20
C LYS A 54 -10.50 5.77 -8.70
N ILE A 55 -10.40 5.58 -7.38
CA ILE A 55 -9.39 4.69 -6.78
C ILE A 55 -9.63 3.23 -7.22
N ALA A 56 -10.89 2.77 -7.29
CA ALA A 56 -11.21 1.42 -7.76
C ALA A 56 -10.76 1.18 -9.20
N LEU A 57 -10.94 2.16 -10.10
CA LEU A 57 -10.46 2.08 -11.48
C LEU A 57 -8.92 2.08 -11.56
N ASN A 58 -8.26 2.89 -10.74
CA ASN A 58 -6.79 2.96 -10.71
C ASN A 58 -6.14 1.71 -10.09
N ASN A 59 -6.82 1.00 -9.18
CA ASN A 59 -6.31 -0.27 -8.65
C ASN A 59 -6.29 -1.39 -9.69
N GLY A 60 -7.20 -1.36 -10.69
CA GLY A 60 -7.13 -2.24 -11.86
C GLY A 60 -6.06 -1.80 -12.89
N ASN A 61 -5.70 -0.51 -12.87
CA ASN A 61 -4.69 0.11 -13.70
C ASN A 61 -3.45 0.50 -12.88
N VAL A 62 -2.78 -0.47 -12.26
CA VAL A 62 -1.37 -0.30 -11.87
C VAL A 62 -0.54 -0.32 -13.15
N SER A 63 -0.65 0.74 -13.95
CA SER A 63 0.15 0.96 -15.15
C SER A 63 1.05 2.17 -14.92
N GLY A 64 2.14 1.94 -14.19
CA GLY A 64 3.32 2.77 -14.36
C GLY A 64 3.95 2.43 -15.72
N GLY A 65 3.83 3.34 -16.69
CA GLY A 65 4.70 3.46 -17.88
C GLY A 65 4.95 2.23 -18.76
N ALA A 66 4.47 2.29 -20.01
CA ALA A 66 4.61 1.26 -21.06
C ALA A 66 3.88 -0.06 -20.76
N ALA A 67 3.33 -0.70 -21.80
CA ALA A 67 2.78 -2.04 -21.68
C ALA A 67 3.92 -2.98 -21.28
N ALA A 68 3.93 -3.42 -20.02
CA ALA A 68 4.91 -4.39 -19.55
C ALA A 68 4.80 -5.68 -20.38
N ASP A 69 5.95 -6.27 -20.74
CA ASP A 69 5.98 -7.57 -21.42
C ASP A 69 5.67 -8.70 -20.44
N GLN A 70 4.37 -8.86 -20.18
CA GLN A 70 3.86 -9.87 -19.27
C GLN A 70 4.20 -11.28 -19.75
N ALA A 71 4.17 -11.53 -21.05
CA ALA A 71 4.52 -12.82 -21.63
C ALA A 71 6.02 -13.14 -21.45
N GLY A 72 6.89 -12.14 -21.63
CA GLY A 72 8.32 -12.26 -21.34
C GLY A 72 8.59 -12.56 -19.86
N ALA A 73 7.90 -11.87 -18.95
CA ALA A 73 8.02 -12.11 -17.51
C ALA A 73 7.56 -13.54 -17.13
N GLU A 74 6.43 -13.99 -17.67
CA GLU A 74 5.92 -15.34 -17.45
C GLU A 74 6.85 -16.42 -18.01
N ASN A 75 7.38 -16.23 -19.22
CA ASN A 75 8.37 -17.14 -19.79
C ASN A 75 9.66 -17.19 -18.96
N TRP A 76 10.13 -16.04 -18.48
CA TRP A 76 11.32 -15.98 -17.63
C TRP A 76 11.13 -16.78 -16.33
N ILE A 77 10.02 -16.54 -15.61
CA ILE A 77 9.71 -17.21 -14.34
C ILE A 77 9.58 -18.72 -14.52
N ASN A 78 8.90 -19.16 -15.59
CA ASN A 78 8.54 -20.57 -15.74
C ASN A 78 9.63 -21.40 -16.43
N ASN A 79 10.39 -20.82 -17.37
CA ASN A 79 11.28 -21.59 -18.25
C ASN A 79 12.76 -21.25 -18.08
N VAL A 80 13.10 -20.00 -17.74
CA VAL A 80 14.51 -19.56 -17.69
C VAL A 80 15.05 -19.59 -16.27
N LEU A 81 14.35 -18.97 -15.33
CA LEU A 81 14.78 -18.85 -13.94
C LEU A 81 15.10 -20.21 -13.29
N PRO A 82 14.27 -21.27 -13.43
CA PRO A 82 14.57 -22.58 -12.82
C PRO A 82 15.85 -23.21 -13.35
N VAL A 83 16.17 -23.00 -14.63
CA VAL A 83 17.42 -23.50 -15.24
C VAL A 83 18.62 -22.75 -14.68
N VAL A 84 18.53 -21.43 -14.56
CA VAL A 84 19.61 -20.59 -14.04
C VAL A 84 19.91 -20.89 -12.57
N ILE A 85 18.89 -21.04 -11.73
CA ILE A 85 19.08 -21.29 -10.29
C ILE A 85 19.35 -22.76 -9.98
N GLY A 86 19.05 -23.69 -10.91
CA GLY A 86 19.15 -25.14 -10.68
C GLY A 86 20.56 -25.65 -10.41
N ASP A 87 21.58 -24.90 -10.86
CA ASP A 87 23.00 -25.21 -10.62
C ASP A 87 23.52 -24.69 -9.26
N TYR A 88 22.69 -23.98 -8.50
CA TYR A 88 23.04 -23.35 -7.22
C TYR A 88 22.27 -23.99 -6.06
N ASP A 89 22.92 -24.10 -4.89
CA ASP A 89 22.21 -24.42 -3.66
C ASP A 89 21.33 -23.22 -3.27
N LEU A 90 20.13 -23.47 -2.74
CA LEU A 90 19.24 -22.39 -2.30
C LEU A 90 19.88 -21.50 -1.23
N ASN A 91 20.86 -22.00 -0.46
CA ASN A 91 21.64 -21.21 0.50
C ASN A 91 22.63 -20.23 -0.13
N ASP A 92 22.88 -20.37 -1.44
CA ASP A 92 23.75 -19.52 -2.24
C ASP A 92 22.96 -18.57 -3.17
N VAL A 93 21.62 -18.64 -3.12
CA VAL A 93 20.73 -17.72 -3.86
C VAL A 93 20.27 -16.59 -2.95
N PHE A 94 20.61 -15.35 -3.31
CA PHE A 94 20.27 -14.15 -2.54
C PHE A 94 19.34 -13.25 -3.34
N ASN A 95 18.34 -12.67 -2.67
CA ASN A 95 17.64 -11.52 -3.22
C ASN A 95 18.52 -10.29 -3.07
N ALA A 96 18.73 -9.55 -4.15
CA ALA A 96 19.51 -8.31 -4.15
C ALA A 96 18.67 -7.17 -4.73
N ASP A 97 18.60 -6.04 -4.03
CA ASP A 97 17.91 -4.84 -4.52
C ASP A 97 18.66 -3.57 -4.14
N GLU A 98 18.61 -2.57 -5.02
CA GLU A 98 19.27 -1.26 -4.85
C GLU A 98 18.26 -0.22 -4.35
N THR A 99 18.64 0.54 -3.34
CA THR A 99 17.85 1.68 -2.87
C THR A 99 18.71 2.92 -2.67
N GLY A 100 18.10 4.08 -2.92
CA GLY A 100 18.72 5.38 -2.68
C GLY A 100 18.32 5.94 -1.33
N LEU A 101 19.26 6.01 -0.38
CA LEU A 101 19.05 6.65 0.91
C LEU A 101 19.37 8.14 0.81
N TYR A 102 18.43 9.02 1.17
CA TYR A 102 18.71 10.45 1.21
C TYR A 102 19.75 10.77 2.29
N TYR A 103 20.81 11.44 1.86
CA TYR A 103 21.85 11.97 2.72
C TYR A 103 21.57 13.46 2.96
N LYS A 104 21.54 13.87 4.24
CA LYS A 104 21.30 15.26 4.69
C LYS A 104 19.91 15.84 4.40
N ALA A 105 18.95 15.05 3.93
CA ALA A 105 17.59 15.55 3.72
C ALA A 105 16.95 15.97 5.06
N ALA A 106 16.51 17.22 5.13
CA ALA A 106 15.67 17.70 6.22
C ALA A 106 14.25 17.13 6.10
N PRO A 107 13.50 17.00 7.22
CA PRO A 107 12.08 16.64 7.20
C PRO A 107 11.29 17.56 6.27
N SER A 108 10.29 17.01 5.59
CA SER A 108 9.41 17.76 4.67
C SER A 108 8.48 18.74 5.36
N SER A 109 8.34 18.63 6.68
CA SER A 109 7.49 19.48 7.50
C SER A 109 8.33 20.19 8.57
N THR A 110 8.30 21.51 8.57
CA THR A 110 8.87 22.36 9.62
C THR A 110 7.73 22.79 10.56
N LEU A 111 7.95 22.72 11.87
CA LEU A 111 7.03 23.34 12.83
C LEU A 111 7.04 24.86 12.61
N ALA A 112 5.90 25.40 12.18
CA ALA A 112 5.71 26.82 11.97
C ALA A 112 4.84 27.42 13.08
N VAL A 113 5.10 28.68 13.42
CA VAL A 113 4.27 29.46 14.33
C VAL A 113 2.89 29.67 13.68
N ALA A 114 1.81 29.53 14.46
CA ALA A 114 0.46 29.75 13.96
C ALA A 114 0.33 31.15 13.35
N GLY A 115 -0.05 31.21 12.06
CA GLY A 115 -0.18 32.46 11.30
C GLY A 115 1.05 32.85 10.49
N SER A 116 2.19 32.15 10.62
CA SER A 116 3.34 32.35 9.72
C SER A 116 3.21 31.49 8.47
N HIS A 117 3.66 32.03 7.33
CA HIS A 117 3.86 31.25 6.11
C HIS A 117 5.33 30.81 6.08
N PRO A 118 5.65 29.55 6.43
CA PRO A 118 7.01 29.05 6.28
C PRO A 118 7.37 29.05 4.79
N THR A 119 8.37 29.84 4.41
CA THR A 119 8.96 29.79 3.07
C THR A 119 9.76 28.49 2.96
N GLY A 120 9.34 27.60 2.05
CA GLY A 120 9.99 26.32 1.84
C GLY A 120 11.42 26.49 1.33
N GLY A 121 12.39 25.90 2.03
CA GLY A 121 13.75 25.73 1.53
C GLY A 121 13.84 24.52 0.61
N LYS A 122 14.68 24.58 -0.43
CA LYS A 122 15.02 23.37 -1.21
C LYS A 122 15.81 22.42 -0.32
N THR A 123 15.22 21.27 0.01
CA THR A 123 15.93 20.22 0.74
C THR A 123 17.01 19.61 -0.15
N PRO A 124 18.26 19.44 0.33
CA PRO A 124 19.25 18.66 -0.39
C PRO A 124 18.72 17.23 -0.56
N LYS A 125 18.80 16.73 -1.80
CA LYS A 125 18.35 15.39 -2.19
C LYS A 125 19.53 14.50 -2.55
N ASP A 126 20.71 14.81 -2.04
CA ASP A 126 21.89 13.96 -2.19
C ASP A 126 21.53 12.55 -1.72
N ARG A 127 22.01 11.53 -2.43
CA ARG A 127 21.69 10.13 -2.12
C ARG A 127 22.97 9.33 -1.96
N VAL A 128 22.95 8.42 -1.00
CA VAL A 128 23.86 7.28 -0.95
C VAL A 128 23.11 6.08 -1.51
N THR A 129 23.70 5.44 -2.52
CA THR A 129 23.20 4.18 -3.05
C THR A 129 23.59 3.04 -2.12
N VAL A 130 22.62 2.21 -1.75
CA VAL A 130 22.82 1.03 -0.92
C VAL A 130 22.24 -0.17 -1.64
N ILE A 131 23.03 -1.24 -1.76
CA ILE A 131 22.55 -2.55 -2.23
C ILE A 131 22.33 -3.46 -1.03
N PHE A 132 21.15 -4.04 -0.93
CA PHE A 132 20.80 -5.02 0.10
C PHE A 132 20.80 -6.41 -0.50
N CYS A 133 21.57 -7.33 0.08
CA CYS A 133 21.54 -8.75 -0.27
C CYS A 133 20.99 -9.54 0.92
N ALA A 134 19.90 -10.28 0.71
CA ALA A 134 19.20 -11.01 1.76
C ALA A 134 18.90 -12.45 1.35
N ILE A 135 18.97 -13.35 2.32
CA ILE A 135 18.58 -14.75 2.20
C ILE A 135 17.77 -15.15 3.44
N LEU A 136 16.72 -15.95 3.25
CA LEU A 136 15.99 -16.55 4.36
C LEU A 136 16.73 -17.82 4.80
N ARG A 137 17.40 -17.77 5.96
CA ARG A 137 17.94 -18.97 6.62
C ARG A 137 16.99 -19.41 7.72
N GLU A 138 16.66 -20.70 7.73
CA GLU A 138 15.93 -21.25 8.86
C GLU A 138 16.75 -21.12 10.16
N PRO A 139 16.13 -20.73 11.28
CA PRO A 139 16.82 -20.67 12.55
C PRO A 139 17.24 -22.09 12.95
N LYS A 140 18.55 -22.34 13.05
CA LYS A 140 19.06 -23.57 13.67
C LYS A 140 18.47 -23.68 15.06
N ARG A 141 17.61 -24.68 15.30
CA ARG A 141 17.17 -25.04 16.65
C ARG A 141 18.43 -25.35 17.45
N ARG A 142 18.74 -24.49 18.44
CA ARG A 142 19.76 -24.82 19.43
C ARG A 142 19.17 -25.99 20.22
N ASN A 143 19.75 -27.17 20.05
CA ASN A 143 19.47 -28.28 20.95
C ASN A 143 19.93 -27.82 22.34
N ALA A 144 18.97 -27.76 23.27
CA ALA A 144 19.21 -27.52 24.69
C ALA A 144 19.76 -28.79 25.34
#